data_AF-A0A1A9QDM7-F1
#
_entry.id   AF-A0A1A9QDM7-F1
#
_cell.length_a   1.000
_cell.length_b   1.000
_cell.length_c   1.000
_cell.angle_alpha   90.00
_cell.angle_beta   90.00
_cell.angle_gamma   90.00
#
_symmetry.space_group_name_H-M   'P 1'
#
loop_
_entity.id
_entity.type
_entity.pdbx_description
1 polymer ?
#
loop_
_entity_poly.entity_id
_entity_poly.type
_entity_poly.pdbx_seq_one_letter_code
_entity_poly.pdbx_strand_id
1 'polypeptide(L)'
;MTISPSLITNISLGSIGLATVGGVVYGSYELLKHDPREVKEFLQVKKRALLSTNGNDDEQAWKDNWSKYIINNTPKPATPSEVGDSAISQPSSAPKETKKDVWDLEGWEKHKSKSDTVPTIFKTTCEQKSKEKVNGIWADTFKQVVDYCTKEIDGD
;
A
#
# COMPACT_ATOMS: atom_id res chain seq x y z
N MET A 1 29.29 54.53 -27.54
CA MET A 1 29.10 53.22 -26.90
C MET A 1 29.53 53.35 -25.45
N THR A 2 28.58 53.40 -24.53
CA THR A 2 28.81 53.47 -23.08
C THR A 2 28.02 52.34 -22.43
N ILE A 3 28.72 51.58 -21.61
CA ILE A 3 28.36 50.25 -21.10
C ILE A 3 27.44 50.41 -19.88
N SER A 4 26.31 49.71 -19.88
CA SER A 4 25.37 49.64 -18.75
C SER A 4 26.01 48.95 -17.54
N PRO A 5 25.83 49.43 -16.29
CA PRO A 5 26.24 48.70 -15.12
C PRO A 5 25.23 47.59 -14.78
N SER A 6 25.71 46.35 -14.81
CA SER A 6 24.99 45.16 -14.33
C SER A 6 24.79 45.23 -12.82
N LEU A 7 23.54 45.26 -12.36
CA LEU A 7 23.19 45.10 -10.95
C LEU A 7 23.36 43.61 -10.57
N ILE A 8 24.43 43.30 -9.85
CA ILE A 8 24.61 42.01 -9.17
C ILE A 8 23.72 42.05 -7.92
N THR A 9 22.54 41.43 -8.02
CA THR A 9 21.61 41.28 -6.89
C THR A 9 22.12 40.18 -5.97
N ASN A 10 22.72 40.55 -4.84
CA ASN A 10 23.00 39.62 -3.75
C ASN A 10 21.68 39.18 -3.10
N ILE A 11 21.20 37.98 -3.42
CA ILE A 11 20.07 37.37 -2.71
C ILE A 11 20.61 36.82 -1.39
N SER A 12 20.57 37.62 -0.33
CA SER A 12 20.73 37.11 1.03
C SER A 12 19.51 36.25 1.36
N LEU A 13 19.68 34.93 1.33
CA LEU A 13 18.72 33.97 1.88
C LEU A 13 18.68 34.15 3.40
N GLY A 14 17.86 35.09 3.85
CA GLY A 14 17.42 35.14 5.24
C GLY A 14 16.62 33.87 5.52
N SER A 15 17.08 33.10 6.50
CA SER A 15 16.42 31.89 6.96
C SER A 15 14.98 32.20 7.36
N ILE A 16 14.02 31.76 6.52
CA ILE A 16 12.61 31.76 6.88
C ILE A 16 12.43 30.66 7.92
N GLY A 17 12.47 31.04 9.20
CA GLY A 17 12.00 30.21 10.29
C GLY A 17 10.49 30.02 10.14
N LEU A 18 10.05 28.84 9.74
CA LEU A 18 8.63 28.51 9.71
C LEU A 18 8.22 27.91 11.06
N ALA A 19 7.79 28.78 11.97
CA ALA A 19 6.92 28.40 13.07
C ALA A 19 5.49 28.71 12.66
N THR A 20 4.70 27.70 12.29
CA THR A 20 3.22 27.82 12.31
C THR A 20 2.59 26.53 12.78
N VAL A 21 1.86 26.65 13.88
CA VAL A 21 0.93 25.65 14.39
C VAL A 21 -0.34 25.81 13.55
N GLY A 22 -0.57 24.88 12.62
CA GLY A 22 -1.82 24.77 11.86
C GLY A 22 -1.92 25.60 10.57
N GLY A 23 -1.73 24.93 9.42
CA GLY A 23 -2.35 25.31 8.15
C GLY A 23 -1.40 25.63 6.98
N VAL A 24 -1.28 24.72 6.01
CA VAL A 24 -1.05 25.09 4.60
C VAL A 24 -1.87 24.15 3.71
N VAL A 25 -2.79 24.72 2.94
CA VAL A 25 -3.69 24.02 2.00
C VAL A 25 -3.14 24.25 0.58
N TYR A 26 -3.04 23.15 -0.18
CA TYR A 26 -2.71 23.05 -1.61
C TYR A 26 -1.25 23.22 -2.06
N GLY A 27 -0.50 24.25 -1.64
CA GLY A 27 0.87 24.50 -2.17
C GLY A 27 1.96 23.52 -1.68
N SER A 28 1.77 22.91 -0.50
CA SER A 28 2.70 21.95 0.09
C SER A 28 2.63 20.56 -0.56
N TYR A 29 1.54 20.24 -1.25
CA TYR A 29 1.38 18.93 -1.91
C TYR A 29 2.35 18.75 -3.08
N GLU A 30 2.68 19.82 -3.84
CA GLU A 30 3.63 19.70 -4.96
C GLU A 30 5.08 19.54 -4.50
N LEU A 31 5.47 20.15 -3.36
CA LEU A 31 6.82 19.99 -2.81
C LEU A 31 7.05 18.58 -2.21
N LEU A 32 6.01 17.93 -1.69
CA LEU A 32 6.12 16.59 -1.08
C LEU A 32 6.12 15.44 -2.10
N LYS A 33 5.70 15.66 -3.35
CA LYS A 33 5.70 14.61 -4.40
C LYS A 33 7.10 14.22 -4.88
N HIS A 34 8.12 15.03 -4.58
CA HIS A 34 9.48 14.84 -5.07
C HIS A 34 10.42 14.09 -4.10
N ASP A 35 9.95 13.76 -2.88
CA ASP A 35 10.75 13.02 -1.89
C ASP A 35 10.02 11.74 -1.44
N PRO A 36 10.21 10.62 -2.17
CA PRO A 36 9.56 9.37 -1.83
C PRO A 36 10.11 8.83 -0.50
N ARG A 37 9.20 8.56 0.45
CA ARG A 37 9.53 8.06 1.79
C ARG A 37 9.08 6.62 1.96
N GLU A 38 9.68 5.90 2.90
CA GLU A 38 9.27 4.53 3.18
C GLU A 38 7.80 4.48 3.65
N VAL A 39 7.07 3.46 3.21
CA VAL A 39 5.66 3.26 3.62
C VAL A 39 5.49 3.31 5.14
N LYS A 40 6.43 2.72 5.90
CA LYS A 40 6.39 2.69 7.38
C LYS A 40 6.36 4.08 8.02
N GLU A 41 6.95 5.08 7.38
CA GLU A 41 6.95 6.46 7.89
C GLU A 41 5.57 7.12 7.80
N PHE A 42 4.76 6.71 6.83
CA PHE A 42 3.40 7.22 6.66
C PHE A 42 2.39 6.54 7.59
N LEU A 43 2.71 5.39 8.20
CA LEU A 43 1.79 4.65 9.07
C LEU A 43 1.43 5.41 10.35
N GLN A 44 2.38 6.18 10.89
CA GLN A 44 2.16 7.01 12.09
C GLN A 44 1.05 8.03 11.87
N VAL A 45 0.92 8.57 10.64
CA VAL A 45 -0.14 9.51 10.27
C VAL A 45 -1.52 8.88 10.37
N LYS A 46 -1.62 7.55 10.17
CA LYS A 46 -2.87 6.79 10.18
C LYS A 46 -3.15 6.06 11.50
N LYS A 47 -2.34 6.28 12.55
CA LYS A 47 -2.42 5.54 13.82
C LYS A 47 -2.37 4.01 13.59
N ARG A 48 -1.51 3.58 12.67
CA ARG A 48 -1.30 2.16 12.34
C ARG A 48 0.10 1.75 12.79
N ALA A 49 0.22 0.53 13.32
CA ALA A 49 1.50 -0.11 13.62
C ALA A 49 1.70 -1.30 12.69
N LEU A 50 2.93 -1.51 12.20
CA LEU A 50 3.29 -2.75 11.53
C LEU A 50 3.14 -3.91 12.51
N LEU A 51 2.60 -5.02 12.01
CA LEU A 51 2.59 -6.27 12.75
C LEU A 51 4.02 -6.76 12.96
N SER A 52 4.33 -7.18 14.19
CA SER A 52 5.60 -7.79 14.51
C SER A 52 5.73 -9.13 13.79
N THR A 53 6.83 -9.31 13.07
CA THR A 53 7.22 -10.59 12.47
C THR A 53 7.91 -11.51 13.48
N ASN A 54 8.36 -10.95 14.61
CA ASN A 54 9.02 -11.66 15.69
C ASN A 54 8.01 -11.95 16.81
N GLY A 55 8.02 -13.18 17.31
CA GLY A 55 7.11 -13.61 18.38
C GLY A 55 5.66 -13.83 17.92
N ASN A 56 4.77 -13.98 18.91
CA ASN A 56 3.38 -14.38 18.69
C ASN A 56 2.36 -13.27 19.04
N ASP A 57 2.82 -12.08 19.44
CA ASP A 57 1.96 -11.00 19.93
C ASP A 57 0.94 -10.52 18.89
N ASP A 58 1.27 -10.70 17.61
CA ASP A 58 0.44 -10.31 16.46
C ASP A 58 -0.12 -11.51 15.68
N GLU A 59 -0.07 -12.72 16.23
CA GLU A 59 -0.43 -13.93 15.51
C GLU A 59 -1.88 -13.91 14.98
N GLN A 60 -2.83 -13.44 15.80
CA GLN A 60 -4.22 -13.34 15.37
C GLN A 60 -4.40 -12.29 14.27
N ALA A 61 -3.78 -11.12 14.41
CA ALA A 61 -3.83 -10.08 13.40
C ALA A 61 -3.19 -10.54 12.07
N TRP A 62 -2.12 -11.33 12.14
CA TRP A 62 -1.52 -11.96 10.97
C TRP A 62 -2.49 -12.93 10.26
N LYS A 63 -3.21 -13.76 11.02
CA LYS A 63 -4.22 -14.69 10.47
C LYS A 63 -5.37 -13.94 9.81
N ASP A 64 -5.89 -12.91 10.47
CA ASP A 64 -6.99 -12.09 9.95
C ASP A 64 -6.57 -11.37 8.67
N ASN A 65 -5.38 -10.76 8.66
CA ASN A 65 -4.87 -10.04 7.50
C ASN A 65 -4.51 -10.97 6.34
N TRP A 66 -3.99 -12.17 6.61
CA TRP A 66 -3.76 -13.19 5.59
C TRP A 66 -5.07 -13.66 4.95
N SER A 67 -6.11 -13.90 5.77
CA SER A 67 -7.45 -14.25 5.28
C SER A 67 -8.02 -13.14 4.38
N LYS A 68 -7.92 -11.88 4.79
CA LYS A 68 -8.29 -10.72 3.95
C LYS A 68 -7.50 -10.68 2.65
N TYR A 69 -6.19 -10.89 2.72
CA TYR A 69 -5.35 -10.95 1.53
C TYR A 69 -5.85 -12.01 0.57
N ILE A 70 -6.11 -13.24 1.03
CA ILE A 70 -6.66 -14.33 0.20
C ILE A 70 -7.96 -13.93 -0.47
N ILE A 71 -8.94 -13.41 0.28
CA ILE A 71 -10.26 -13.03 -0.23
C ILE A 71 -10.12 -11.93 -1.30
N ASN A 72 -9.33 -10.90 -1.00
CA ASN A 72 -9.14 -9.77 -1.91
C ASN A 72 -8.34 -10.14 -3.15
N ASN A 73 -7.49 -11.16 -3.06
CA ASN A 73 -6.54 -11.58 -4.09
C ASN A 73 -6.87 -12.95 -4.72
N THR A 74 -8.10 -13.43 -4.52
CA THR A 74 -8.64 -14.56 -5.27
C THR A 74 -9.77 -14.06 -6.16
N PRO A 75 -9.82 -14.42 -7.46
CA PRO A 75 -10.97 -14.11 -8.28
C PRO A 75 -12.19 -14.75 -7.63
N LYS A 76 -13.23 -13.95 -7.38
CA LYS A 76 -14.51 -14.50 -6.94
C LYS A 76 -14.90 -15.53 -8.00
N PRO A 77 -15.26 -16.77 -7.63
CA PRO A 77 -15.86 -17.69 -8.59
C PRO A 77 -16.95 -16.92 -9.29
N ALA A 78 -16.95 -16.91 -10.62
CA ALA A 78 -18.05 -16.34 -11.37
C ALA A 78 -19.31 -16.90 -10.71
N THR A 79 -20.04 -16.04 -10.00
CA THR A 79 -21.34 -16.43 -9.47
C THR A 79 -22.07 -16.85 -10.73
N PRO A 80 -22.55 -18.11 -10.85
CA PRO A 80 -23.43 -18.42 -11.95
C PRO A 80 -24.49 -17.34 -11.87
N SER A 81 -24.51 -16.43 -12.84
CA SER A 81 -25.61 -15.49 -13.00
C SER A 81 -26.85 -16.31 -12.76
N GLU A 82 -27.72 -15.85 -11.85
CA GLU A 82 -29.02 -16.48 -11.62
C GLU A 82 -29.51 -17.06 -12.94
N VAL A 83 -29.76 -18.36 -12.92
CA VAL A 83 -30.19 -19.13 -14.08
C VAL A 83 -31.52 -18.53 -14.53
N GLY A 84 -31.44 -17.52 -15.39
CA GLY A 84 -32.50 -17.17 -16.31
C GLY A 84 -32.46 -18.26 -17.36
N ASP A 85 -33.33 -19.25 -17.19
CA ASP A 85 -33.53 -20.35 -18.12
C ASP A 85 -33.73 -19.81 -19.55
N SER A 86 -32.70 -19.94 -20.39
CA SER A 86 -32.86 -20.16 -21.82
C SER A 86 -31.54 -20.60 -22.44
N ALA A 87 -31.59 -21.82 -22.97
CA ALA A 87 -30.51 -22.52 -23.65
C ALA A 87 -29.90 -21.71 -24.80
N ILE A 88 -28.59 -21.87 -25.02
CA ILE A 88 -28.00 -22.49 -26.22
C ILE A 88 -26.50 -22.74 -25.98
N SER A 89 -26.09 -23.92 -26.40
CA SER A 89 -24.78 -24.55 -26.33
C SER A 89 -23.70 -23.81 -27.14
N GLN A 90 -22.58 -23.47 -26.51
CA GLN A 90 -21.29 -23.24 -27.20
C GLN A 90 -20.13 -23.77 -26.33
N PRO A 91 -19.20 -24.58 -26.86
CA PRO A 91 -17.98 -24.93 -26.15
C PRO A 91 -17.03 -23.74 -26.17
N SER A 92 -17.09 -22.91 -25.12
CA SER A 92 -16.18 -21.77 -24.93
C SER A 92 -14.80 -22.27 -24.47
N SER A 93 -13.97 -22.69 -25.41
CA SER A 93 -12.54 -22.84 -25.20
C SER A 93 -11.84 -21.48 -25.32
N ALA A 94 -11.63 -20.81 -24.18
CA ALA A 94 -10.66 -19.74 -23.98
C ALA A 94 -10.00 -19.94 -22.59
N PRO A 95 -8.68 -20.23 -22.48
CA PRO A 95 -8.03 -20.45 -21.20
C PRO A 95 -7.63 -19.15 -20.47
N LYS A 96 -7.78 -19.18 -19.14
CA LYS A 96 -6.89 -18.59 -18.12
C LYS A 96 -6.69 -17.07 -18.11
N GLU A 97 -7.37 -16.38 -17.19
CA GLU A 97 -6.75 -15.32 -16.37
C GLU A 97 -7.27 -15.40 -14.93
N THR A 98 -6.53 -16.07 -14.05
CA THR A 98 -6.80 -16.02 -12.61
C THR A 98 -5.51 -15.88 -11.83
N LYS A 99 -4.70 -14.86 -12.14
CA LYS A 99 -3.69 -14.39 -11.20
C LYS A 99 -4.20 -13.11 -10.55
N LYS A 100 -4.88 -13.28 -9.40
CA LYS A 100 -5.28 -12.14 -8.57
C LYS A 100 -4.35 -12.01 -7.35
N ASP A 101 -3.17 -12.62 -7.35
CA ASP A 101 -2.16 -12.39 -6.32
C ASP A 101 -1.37 -11.10 -6.63
N VAL A 102 -1.73 -10.00 -5.97
CA VAL A 102 -1.14 -8.68 -6.23
C VAL A 102 0.35 -8.59 -5.91
N TRP A 103 0.88 -9.48 -5.08
CA TRP A 103 2.31 -9.55 -4.74
C TRP A 103 3.06 -10.71 -5.41
N ASP A 104 2.38 -11.54 -6.21
CA ASP A 104 2.95 -12.74 -6.86
C ASP A 104 3.79 -13.58 -5.89
N LEU A 105 3.20 -13.91 -4.73
CA LEU A 105 3.82 -14.67 -3.66
C LEU A 105 4.21 -16.06 -4.16
N GLU A 106 5.45 -16.47 -3.87
CA GLU A 106 5.91 -17.81 -4.16
C GLU A 106 5.01 -18.85 -3.46
N GLY A 107 4.54 -19.84 -4.22
CA GLY A 107 3.68 -20.89 -3.69
C GLY A 107 2.24 -20.44 -3.39
N TRP A 108 1.78 -19.31 -3.93
CA TRP A 108 0.41 -18.78 -3.77
C TRP A 108 -0.69 -19.85 -3.80
N GLU A 109 -0.72 -20.70 -4.82
CA GLU A 109 -1.74 -21.75 -5.00
C GLU A 109 -1.80 -22.73 -3.81
N LYS A 110 -0.67 -23.00 -3.16
CA LYS A 110 -0.57 -23.88 -1.98
C LYS A 110 -1.00 -23.15 -0.71
N HIS A 111 -0.65 -21.88 -0.59
CA HIS A 111 -0.88 -21.08 0.62
C HIS A 111 -2.32 -20.56 0.70
N LYS A 112 -2.93 -20.15 -0.41
CA LYS A 112 -4.29 -19.59 -0.43
C LYS A 112 -5.38 -20.57 0.04
N SER A 113 -5.09 -21.88 -0.06
CA SER A 113 -5.97 -22.94 0.44
C SER A 113 -5.94 -23.11 1.97
N LYS A 114 -5.05 -22.38 2.67
CA LYS A 114 -4.84 -22.44 4.12
C LYS A 114 -4.91 -21.04 4.72
N SER A 115 -6.12 -20.57 5.02
CA SER A 115 -6.34 -19.25 5.62
C SER A 115 -5.93 -19.18 7.10
N ASP A 116 -5.83 -20.31 7.78
CA ASP A 116 -5.46 -20.44 9.19
C ASP A 116 -3.95 -20.43 9.44
N THR A 117 -3.16 -20.72 8.40
CA THR A 117 -1.70 -20.83 8.46
C THR A 117 -1.06 -19.71 7.66
N VAL A 118 -0.53 -18.71 8.36
CA VAL A 118 0.12 -17.54 7.74
C VAL A 118 1.51 -17.95 7.23
N PRO A 119 1.76 -17.87 5.91
CA PRO A 119 3.04 -18.29 5.37
C PRO A 119 4.13 -17.24 5.63
N THR A 120 5.37 -17.70 5.86
CA THR A 120 6.51 -16.80 6.11
C THR A 120 6.73 -15.83 4.96
N ILE A 121 6.53 -16.27 3.71
CA ILE A 121 6.68 -15.40 2.53
C ILE A 121 5.77 -14.18 2.61
N PHE A 122 4.54 -14.33 3.11
CA PHE A 122 3.62 -13.21 3.28
C PHE A 122 4.13 -12.20 4.31
N LYS A 123 4.63 -12.67 5.45
CA LYS A 123 5.23 -11.80 6.49
C LYS A 123 6.48 -11.08 5.95
N THR A 124 7.37 -11.79 5.26
CA THR A 124 8.58 -11.20 4.67
C THR A 124 8.24 -10.19 3.57
N THR A 125 7.24 -10.47 2.72
CA THR A 125 6.77 -9.51 1.73
C THR A 125 6.21 -8.25 2.39
N CYS A 126 5.46 -8.39 3.48
CA CYS A 126 5.01 -7.24 4.27
C CYS A 126 6.17 -6.37 4.76
N GLU A 127 7.24 -6.96 5.30
CA GLU A 127 8.43 -6.21 5.71
C GLU A 127 9.10 -5.50 4.53
N GLN A 128 9.22 -6.16 3.38
CA GLN A 128 9.81 -5.59 2.17
C GLN A 128 8.97 -4.42 1.65
N LYS A 129 7.65 -4.62 1.51
CA LYS A 129 6.70 -3.61 1.04
C LYS A 129 6.63 -2.40 1.97
N SER A 130 6.78 -2.60 3.28
CA SER A 130 6.81 -1.51 4.26
C SER A 130 8.03 -0.58 4.13
N LYS A 131 9.12 -1.06 3.52
CA LYS A 131 10.36 -0.33 3.25
C LYS A 131 10.41 0.27 1.85
N GLU A 132 9.44 -0.06 0.98
CA GLU A 132 9.36 0.55 -0.34
C GLU A 132 9.08 2.05 -0.20
N LYS A 133 9.78 2.84 -1.01
CA LYS A 133 9.60 4.29 -1.04
C LYS A 133 8.41 4.64 -1.93
N VAL A 134 7.46 5.39 -1.38
CA VAL A 134 6.25 5.81 -2.07
C VAL A 134 6.06 7.33 -1.96
N ASN A 135 5.35 7.90 -2.93
CA ASN A 135 5.10 9.34 -2.97
C ASN A 135 4.03 9.82 -1.97
N GLY A 136 3.43 8.91 -1.19
CA GLY A 136 2.47 9.26 -0.15
C GLY A 136 1.45 8.16 0.13
N ILE A 137 0.47 8.53 0.96
CA ILE A 137 -0.61 7.64 1.43
C ILE A 137 -1.59 7.19 0.34
N TRP A 138 -1.52 7.78 -0.85
CA TRP A 138 -2.36 7.42 -1.99
C TRP A 138 -1.78 6.29 -2.84
N ALA A 139 -0.50 5.95 -2.66
CA ALA A 139 0.15 4.87 -3.39
C ALA A 139 -0.51 3.52 -3.06
N ASP A 140 -0.70 2.67 -4.05
CA ASP A 140 -1.34 1.38 -3.83
C ASP A 140 -0.52 0.47 -2.92
N THR A 141 0.82 0.53 -2.98
CA THR A 141 1.69 -0.14 -2.00
C THR A 141 1.40 0.32 -0.58
N PHE A 142 1.17 1.62 -0.34
CA PHE A 142 0.82 2.11 0.99
C PHE A 142 -0.51 1.51 1.47
N LYS A 143 -1.55 1.56 0.63
CA LYS A 143 -2.87 1.00 0.96
C LYS A 143 -2.78 -0.49 1.26
N GLN A 144 -2.07 -1.25 0.43
CA GLN A 144 -1.88 -2.70 0.62
C GLN A 144 -1.13 -3.01 1.92
N VAL A 145 -0.08 -2.26 2.26
CA VAL A 145 0.64 -2.44 3.53
C VAL A 145 -0.26 -2.12 4.72
N VAL A 146 -1.04 -1.04 4.66
CA VAL A 146 -2.02 -0.72 5.70
C VAL A 146 -3.02 -1.86 5.88
N ASP A 147 -3.58 -2.36 4.78
CA ASP A 147 -4.64 -3.37 4.83
C ASP A 147 -4.15 -4.75 5.30
N TYR A 148 -2.92 -5.12 4.94
CA TYR A 148 -2.44 -6.50 5.09
C TYR A 148 -1.30 -6.67 6.10
N CYS A 149 -0.58 -5.59 6.45
CA CYS A 149 0.62 -5.67 7.29
C CYS A 149 0.52 -4.86 8.57
N THR A 150 -0.61 -4.21 8.85
CA THR A 150 -0.77 -3.36 10.03
C THR A 150 -1.95 -3.75 10.91
N LYS A 151 -1.89 -3.29 12.16
CA LYS A 151 -3.02 -3.18 13.08
C LYS A 151 -3.27 -1.73 13.45
N GLU A 152 -4.49 -1.46 13.92
CA GLU A 152 -4.79 -0.19 14.57
C GLU A 152 -4.05 -0.12 15.90
N ILE A 153 -3.54 1.06 16.21
CA ILE A 153 -3.05 1.37 17.55
C ILE A 153 -4.29 1.87 18.30
N ASP A 154 -4.84 1.05 19.18
CA ASP A 154 -5.90 1.47 20.08
C ASP A 154 -5.39 2.67 20.88
N GLY A 155 -6.00 3.84 20.67
CA GLY A 155 -5.72 5.03 21.42
C GLY A 155 -6.54 5.01 22.69
N ASP A 156 -5.91 4.68 23.81
CA ASP A 156 -6.39 5.03 25.15
C ASP A 156 -6.37 6.56 25.34
#